data_AF-A0A447RRQ3-F1
#
_entry.id   AF-A0A447RRQ3-F1
#
_cell.length_a   1.000
_cell.length_b   1.000
_cell.length_c   1.000
_cell.angle_alpha   90.00
_cell.angle_beta   90.00
_cell.angle_gamma   90.00
#
_symmetry.space_group_name_H-M   'P 1'
#
loop_
_entity.id
_entity.type
_entity.pdbx_description
1 polymer ?
#
loop_
_entity_poly.entity_id
_entity_poly.type
_entity_poly.pdbx_seq_one_letter_code
_entity_poly.pdbx_strand_id
1 'polypeptide(L)'
;MKTFQHVTFVLLLIFAGMASAFAGISIDSSRIIFQSSDDARGRSVGVTSSVSSVAPYLVRAQVSRDIEGNNVQTPFITTPSLFRLEPGSTNQVLVVKKPGADGLATDRESLFYFRSVAMPAGGKAERFPVIRGRGVTSGFHGNGS
;
A
#
# COMPACT_ATOMS: atom_id res chain seq x y z
N MET A 1 2.06 -23.37 49.86
CA MET A 1 1.53 -22.02 49.55
C MET A 1 2.43 -21.21 48.61
N LYS A 2 3.76 -21.13 48.85
CA LYS A 2 4.70 -20.37 48.00
C LYS A 2 4.81 -20.84 46.54
N THR A 3 4.77 -22.15 46.30
CA THR A 3 4.83 -22.74 44.94
C THR A 3 3.59 -22.40 44.10
N PHE A 4 2.41 -22.33 44.73
CA PHE A 4 1.17 -21.95 44.05
C PHE A 4 1.20 -20.49 43.58
N GLN A 5 1.74 -19.58 44.40
CA GLN A 5 1.92 -18.17 44.03
C GLN A 5 2.85 -18.00 42.82
N HIS A 6 3.92 -18.78 42.73
CA HIS A 6 4.82 -18.75 41.57
C HIS A 6 4.13 -19.28 40.30
N VAL A 7 3.33 -20.35 40.40
CA VAL A 7 2.55 -20.88 39.27
C VAL A 7 1.52 -19.87 38.77
N THR A 8 0.79 -19.21 39.68
CA THR A 8 -0.15 -18.15 39.32
C THR A 8 0.55 -16.96 38.66
N PHE A 9 1.73 -16.57 39.15
CA PHE A 9 2.50 -15.46 38.59
C PHE A 9 3.02 -15.77 37.18
N VAL A 10 3.50 -17.00 36.95
CA VAL A 10 3.93 -17.46 35.62
C VAL A 10 2.75 -17.53 34.65
N LEU A 11 1.58 -18.01 35.10
CA LEU A 11 0.37 -18.04 34.26
C LEU A 11 -0.09 -16.63 33.86
N LEU A 12 -0.02 -15.67 34.78
CA LEU A 12 -0.38 -14.28 34.52
C LEU A 12 0.59 -13.61 33.51
N LEU A 13 1.89 -13.90 33.61
CA LEU A 13 2.90 -13.41 32.67
C LEU A 13 2.70 -13.97 31.25
N ILE A 14 2.32 -15.25 31.12
CA ILE A 14 2.00 -15.85 29.82
C ILE A 14 0.77 -15.19 29.19
N PHE A 15 -0.27 -14.93 29.99
CA PHE A 15 -1.49 -14.29 29.50
C PHE A 15 -1.26 -12.81 29.09
N ALA A 16 -0.41 -12.08 29.82
CA ALA A 16 -0.04 -10.70 29.48
C ALA A 16 0.78 -10.59 28.17
N GLY A 17 1.41 -11.67 27.71
CA GLY A 17 2.17 -11.71 26.46
C GLY A 17 1.31 -11.88 25.19
N MET A 18 0.00 -12.13 25.32
CA MET A 18 -0.89 -12.32 24.16
C MET A 18 -1.34 -10.97 23.58
N ALA A 19 -0.39 -10.18 23.06
CA ALA A 19 -0.73 -9.01 22.27
C ALA A 19 -1.17 -9.44 20.85
N SER A 20 -2.38 -9.10 20.46
CA SER A 20 -2.87 -9.29 19.09
C SER A 20 -2.23 -8.25 18.17
N ALA A 21 -1.39 -8.70 17.24
CA ALA A 21 -0.89 -7.85 16.17
C ALA A 21 -2.00 -7.63 15.13
N PHE A 22 -2.55 -6.42 15.07
CA PHE A 22 -3.51 -6.05 14.02
C PHE A 22 -2.75 -5.58 12.78
N ALA A 23 -2.60 -6.46 11.79
CA ALA A 23 -2.14 -6.07 10.47
C ALA A 23 -3.27 -5.34 9.73
N GLY A 24 -3.07 -4.08 9.35
CA GLY A 24 -4.03 -3.34 8.54
C GLY A 24 -4.12 -3.85 7.09
N ILE A 25 -3.01 -4.38 6.57
CA ILE A 25 -2.85 -4.86 5.20
C ILE A 25 -2.07 -6.19 5.22
N SER A 26 -2.39 -7.09 4.31
CA SER A 26 -1.62 -8.30 4.02
C SER A 26 -1.38 -8.48 2.52
N ILE A 27 -0.34 -9.25 2.19
CA ILE A 27 -0.02 -9.69 0.83
C ILE A 27 -0.20 -11.22 0.82
N ASP A 28 -0.83 -11.77 -0.21
CA ASP A 28 -1.17 -13.20 -0.30
C ASP A 28 0.03 -14.14 -0.52
N SER A 29 1.21 -13.58 -0.79
CA SER A 29 2.46 -14.31 -1.03
C SER A 29 3.65 -13.61 -0.39
N SER A 30 4.63 -14.41 0.07
CA SER A 30 5.89 -13.91 0.62
C SER A 30 6.97 -13.70 -0.43
N ARG A 31 6.77 -14.23 -1.64
CA ARG A 31 7.65 -14.06 -2.80
C ARG A 31 6.87 -14.21 -4.10
N ILE A 32 7.37 -13.55 -5.14
CA ILE A 32 6.85 -13.65 -6.50
C ILE A 32 7.96 -14.26 -7.34
N ILE A 33 7.73 -15.45 -7.89
CA ILE A 33 8.62 -16.05 -8.87
C ILE A 33 8.08 -15.68 -10.25
N PHE A 34 8.84 -14.85 -10.97
CA PHE A 34 8.51 -14.41 -12.32
C PHE A 34 9.35 -15.22 -13.30
N GLN A 35 8.71 -16.13 -14.05
CA GLN A 35 9.36 -16.98 -15.03
C GLN A 35 9.36 -16.31 -16.41
N SER A 36 10.22 -16.77 -17.31
CA SER A 36 10.20 -16.32 -18.71
C SER A 36 8.87 -16.60 -19.42
N SER A 37 8.15 -17.65 -19.01
CA SER A 37 6.80 -17.97 -19.49
C SER A 37 5.75 -16.94 -19.08
N ASP A 38 6.04 -16.10 -18.07
CA ASP A 38 5.15 -15.05 -17.58
C ASP A 38 5.37 -13.72 -18.32
N ASP A 39 6.37 -13.58 -19.19
CA ASP A 39 6.69 -12.33 -19.91
C ASP A 39 5.46 -11.72 -20.61
N ALA A 40 4.58 -12.56 -21.16
CA ALA A 40 3.37 -12.11 -21.87
C ALA A 40 2.15 -11.86 -20.97
N ARG A 41 2.06 -12.50 -19.80
CA ARG A 41 0.84 -12.51 -18.95
C ARG A 41 1.01 -11.79 -17.62
N GLY A 42 2.24 -11.65 -17.13
CA GLY A 42 2.54 -11.18 -15.79
C GLY A 42 2.21 -12.16 -14.68
N ARG A 43 2.47 -11.73 -13.44
CA ARG A 43 2.12 -12.45 -12.20
C ARG A 43 1.24 -11.59 -11.32
N SER A 44 0.14 -12.15 -10.82
CA SER A 44 -0.75 -11.45 -9.90
C SER A 44 -0.33 -11.64 -8.45
N VAL A 45 -0.57 -10.60 -7.65
CA VAL A 45 -0.37 -10.58 -6.20
C VAL A 45 -1.55 -9.87 -5.56
N GLY A 46 -2.20 -10.55 -4.62
CA GLY A 46 -3.30 -9.99 -3.84
C GLY A 46 -2.80 -9.10 -2.71
N VAL A 47 -3.32 -7.88 -2.63
CA VAL A 47 -3.18 -6.99 -1.48
C VAL A 47 -4.54 -6.87 -0.79
N THR A 48 -4.60 -7.28 0.47
CA THR A 48 -5.85 -7.39 1.24
C THR A 48 -5.83 -6.44 2.41
N SER A 49 -6.93 -5.72 2.63
CA SER A 49 -7.13 -4.92 3.84
C SER A 49 -7.83 -5.76 4.90
N SER A 50 -7.42 -5.64 6.16
CA SER A 50 -8.13 -6.28 7.27
C SER A 50 -9.58 -5.78 7.36
N VAL A 51 -10.50 -6.67 7.71
CA VAL A 51 -11.93 -6.35 7.96
C VAL A 51 -12.07 -5.37 9.13
N SER A 52 -11.13 -5.38 10.07
CA SER A 52 -11.11 -4.46 11.22
C SER A 52 -10.53 -3.08 10.90
N SER A 53 -10.20 -2.80 9.63
CA SER A 53 -9.68 -1.49 9.23
C SER A 53 -10.80 -0.44 9.31
N VAL A 54 -10.54 0.67 10.01
CA VAL A 54 -11.54 1.72 10.26
C VAL A 54 -11.72 2.71 9.11
N ALA A 55 -10.81 2.68 8.14
CA ALA A 55 -10.81 3.56 6.98
C ALA A 55 -10.20 2.83 5.76
N PRO A 56 -10.56 3.24 4.53
CA PRO A 56 -9.93 2.74 3.33
C PRO A 56 -8.49 3.22 3.19
N TYR A 57 -7.70 2.47 2.45
CA TYR A 57 -6.32 2.81 2.13
C TYR A 57 -6.19 3.30 0.69
N LEU A 58 -5.31 4.28 0.47
CA LEU A 58 -4.70 4.50 -0.83
C LEU A 58 -3.43 3.65 -0.89
N VAL A 59 -3.45 2.61 -1.70
CA VAL A 59 -2.36 1.65 -1.83
C VAL A 59 -1.55 1.94 -3.09
N ARG A 60 -0.24 2.07 -2.91
CA ARG A 60 0.73 2.18 -4.00
C ARG A 60 1.55 0.89 -4.10
N ALA A 61 1.51 0.23 -5.24
CA ALA A 61 2.27 -0.97 -5.52
C ALA A 61 3.39 -0.65 -6.51
N GLN A 62 4.61 -1.11 -6.23
CA GLN A 62 5.77 -0.89 -7.09
C GLN A 62 6.77 -2.06 -7.03
N VAL A 63 7.65 -2.14 -8.02
CA VAL A 63 8.84 -3.00 -8.00
C VAL A 63 10.09 -2.11 -7.94
N SER A 64 11.03 -2.42 -7.05
CA SER A 64 12.28 -1.69 -6.85
C SER A 64 13.50 -2.62 -6.85
N ARG A 65 14.70 -2.04 -7.00
CA ARG A 65 15.98 -2.77 -6.85
C ARG A 65 16.44 -2.87 -5.40
N ASP A 66 15.96 -1.98 -4.54
CA ASP A 66 16.24 -1.92 -3.11
C ASP A 66 14.97 -2.11 -2.28
N ILE A 67 15.16 -2.52 -1.03
CA ILE A 67 14.06 -2.82 -0.10
C ILE A 67 13.35 -1.56 0.39
N GLU A 68 14.06 -0.43 0.46
CA GLU A 68 13.53 0.88 0.84
C GLU A 68 12.57 1.44 -0.23
N GLY A 69 12.70 0.97 -1.47
CA GLY A 69 11.86 1.32 -2.60
C GLY A 69 12.23 2.62 -3.28
N ASN A 70 13.50 3.04 -3.19
CA ASN A 70 14.01 4.30 -3.73
C ASN A 70 14.38 4.19 -5.21
N ASN A 71 14.93 3.06 -5.63
CA ASN A 71 15.31 2.79 -7.01
C ASN A 71 14.24 1.95 -7.72
N VAL A 72 13.31 2.67 -8.35
CA VAL A 72 12.21 2.09 -9.14
C VAL A 72 12.57 1.85 -10.61
N GLN A 73 13.84 2.07 -11.00
CA GLN A 73 14.29 1.66 -12.32
C GLN A 73 14.42 0.15 -12.32
N THR A 74 13.40 -0.59 -12.70
CA THR A 74 13.45 -2.07 -12.81
C THR A 74 12.93 -2.47 -14.19
N PRO A 75 13.11 -3.72 -14.65
CA PRO A 75 12.46 -4.17 -15.89
C PRO A 75 10.96 -4.47 -15.70
N PHE A 76 10.40 -4.25 -14.50
CA PHE A 76 9.02 -4.58 -14.16
C PHE A 76 8.19 -3.33 -13.84
N ILE A 77 6.89 -3.43 -14.05
CA ILE A 77 5.87 -2.45 -13.61
C ILE A 77 4.69 -3.20 -12.98
N THR A 78 3.88 -2.47 -12.22
CA THR A 78 2.70 -2.98 -11.52
C THR A 78 1.44 -2.32 -12.03
N THR A 79 0.37 -3.10 -12.18
CA THR A 79 -0.93 -2.63 -12.66
C THR A 79 -2.06 -3.18 -11.78
N PRO A 80 -2.87 -2.34 -11.13
CA PRO A 80 -2.70 -0.89 -10.98
C PRO A 80 -1.51 -0.54 -10.05
N SER A 81 -0.82 0.56 -10.34
CA SER A 81 0.29 1.05 -9.49
C SER A 81 -0.18 1.88 -8.29
N LEU A 82 -1.39 2.43 -8.35
CA LEU A 82 -2.04 3.19 -7.29
C LEU A 82 -3.55 2.90 -7.31
N PHE A 83 -4.11 2.49 -6.19
CA PHE A 83 -5.54 2.17 -6.10
C PHE A 83 -6.07 2.39 -4.69
N ARG A 84 -7.39 2.58 -4.60
CA ARG A 84 -8.11 2.60 -3.34
C ARG A 84 -8.47 1.17 -2.93
N LEU A 85 -8.26 0.83 -1.67
CA LEU A 85 -8.57 -0.47 -1.08
C LEU A 85 -9.51 -0.28 0.11
N GLU A 86 -10.69 -0.91 0.03
CA GLU A 86 -11.71 -0.82 1.08
C GLU A 86 -11.45 -1.82 2.22
N PRO A 87 -11.91 -1.55 3.45
CA PRO A 87 -11.82 -2.50 4.55
C PRO A 87 -12.36 -3.89 4.17
N GLY A 88 -11.60 -4.95 4.50
CA GLY A 88 -11.98 -6.34 4.19
C GLY A 88 -11.89 -6.75 2.73
N SER A 89 -11.52 -5.85 1.81
CA SER A 89 -11.38 -6.16 0.38
C SER A 89 -9.97 -6.60 0.00
N THR A 90 -9.89 -7.33 -1.12
CA THR A 90 -8.64 -7.70 -1.79
C THR A 90 -8.62 -7.10 -3.19
N ASN A 91 -7.54 -6.42 -3.55
CA ASN A 91 -7.25 -6.06 -4.94
C ASN A 91 -6.07 -6.88 -5.46
N GLN A 92 -6.17 -7.29 -6.72
CA GLN A 92 -5.12 -7.99 -7.44
C GLN A 92 -4.21 -6.98 -8.15
N VAL A 93 -2.91 -7.08 -7.91
CA VAL A 93 -1.87 -6.28 -8.57
C VAL A 93 -1.10 -7.19 -9.52
N LEU A 94 -1.11 -6.84 -10.80
CA LEU A 94 -0.34 -7.55 -11.81
C LEU A 94 1.06 -6.96 -11.92
N VAL A 95 2.08 -7.78 -11.66
CA VAL A 95 3.48 -7.50 -11.99
C VAL A 95 3.71 -7.93 -13.43
N VAL A 96 4.16 -7.02 -14.29
CA VAL A 96 4.47 -7.31 -15.70
C VAL A 96 5.88 -6.84 -16.05
N LYS A 97 6.53 -7.55 -16.96
CA LYS A 97 7.79 -7.10 -17.55
C LYS A 97 7.48 -5.99 -18.55
N LYS A 98 8.27 -4.92 -18.53
CA LYS A 98 8.12 -3.82 -19.48
C LYS A 98 8.49 -4.29 -20.90
N PRO A 99 7.78 -3.83 -21.94
CA PRO A 99 8.18 -4.07 -23.32
C PRO A 99 9.60 -3.56 -23.57
N GLY A 100 10.42 -4.36 -24.25
CA GLY A 100 11.82 -4.00 -24.57
C GLY A 100 12.74 -3.89 -23.35
N ALA A 101 12.32 -4.37 -22.18
CA ALA A 101 13.19 -4.45 -21.02
C ALA A 101 14.13 -5.65 -21.14
N ASP A 102 15.26 -5.40 -21.80
CA ASP A 102 16.38 -6.32 -21.92
C ASP A 102 17.42 -6.08 -20.81
N GLY A 103 18.34 -7.04 -20.63
CA GLY A 103 19.43 -6.92 -19.65
C GLY A 103 19.21 -7.65 -18.32
N LEU A 104 18.23 -8.55 -18.24
CA LEU A 104 18.24 -9.59 -17.22
C LEU A 104 19.30 -10.64 -17.56
N ALA A 105 20.00 -11.14 -16.53
CA ALA A 105 20.96 -12.22 -16.72
C ALA A 105 20.24 -13.50 -17.16
N THR A 106 20.82 -14.22 -18.13
CA THR A 106 20.23 -15.46 -18.69
C THR A 106 20.77 -16.72 -18.04
N ASP A 107 21.84 -16.60 -17.25
CA ASP A 107 22.56 -17.69 -16.59
C ASP A 107 22.24 -17.83 -15.10
N ARG A 108 21.50 -16.87 -14.53
CA ARG A 108 21.19 -16.78 -13.10
C ARG A 108 19.89 -16.01 -12.85
N GLU A 109 19.30 -16.21 -11.68
CA GLU A 109 18.15 -15.43 -11.25
C GLU A 109 18.53 -13.97 -10.92
N SER A 110 17.60 -13.05 -11.15
CA SER A 110 17.72 -11.63 -10.78
C SER A 110 16.70 -11.29 -9.70
N LEU A 111 17.13 -10.57 -8.65
CA LEU A 111 16.30 -10.24 -7.51
C LEU A 111 15.81 -8.79 -7.56
N PHE A 112 14.51 -8.61 -7.29
CA PHE A 112 13.83 -7.33 -7.16
C PHE A 112 12.83 -7.39 -6.00
N TYR A 113 12.38 -6.24 -5.54
CA TYR A 113 11.48 -6.13 -4.40
C TYR A 113 10.11 -5.62 -4.84
N PHE A 114 9.07 -6.42 -4.63
CA PHE A 114 7.70 -5.92 -4.67
C PHE A 114 7.38 -5.20 -3.36
N ARG A 115 6.87 -3.99 -3.46
CA ARG A 115 6.52 -3.16 -2.31
C ARG A 115 5.11 -2.61 -2.47
N SER A 116 4.30 -2.80 -1.43
CA SER A 116 2.99 -2.18 -1.28
C SER A 116 3.02 -1.20 -0.12
N VAL A 117 2.68 0.06 -0.38
CA VAL A 117 2.58 1.12 0.64
C VAL A 117 1.12 1.52 0.77
N ALA A 118 0.53 1.27 1.92
CA ALA A 118 -0.83 1.67 2.23
C ALA A 118 -0.84 2.96 3.04
N MET A 119 -1.41 4.01 2.46
CA MET A 119 -1.61 5.30 3.10
C MET A 119 -3.06 5.36 3.58
N PRO A 120 -3.34 5.52 4.89
CA PRO A 120 -4.71 5.69 5.37
C PRO A 120 -5.36 6.88 4.68
N ALA A 121 -6.56 6.70 4.12
CA ALA A 121 -7.35 7.84 3.70
C ALA A 121 -7.73 8.60 4.98
N GLY A 122 -7.26 9.86 5.11
CA GLY A 122 -7.59 10.70 6.25
C GLY A 122 -9.10 10.71 6.51
N GLY A 123 -9.49 10.66 7.78
CA GLY A 123 -10.90 10.74 8.19
C GLY A 123 -11.57 11.94 7.55
N LYS A 124 -12.83 11.74 7.12
CA LYS A 124 -13.81 12.71 6.61
C LYS A 124 -13.23 14.13 6.54
N ALA A 125 -12.76 14.52 5.36
CA ALA A 125 -12.16 15.82 5.07
C ALA A 125 -12.77 16.90 5.97
N GLU A 126 -11.97 17.46 6.87
CA GLU A 126 -12.32 18.74 7.45
C GLU A 126 -12.64 19.64 6.26
N ARG A 127 -13.90 20.11 6.19
CA ARG A 127 -14.33 20.98 5.10
C ARG A 127 -13.37 22.15 5.11
N PHE A 128 -12.45 22.19 4.16
CA PHE A 128 -11.69 23.38 3.87
C PHE A 128 -12.73 24.49 3.69
N PRO A 129 -12.75 25.52 4.56
CA PRO A 129 -13.72 26.59 4.40
C PRO A 129 -13.47 27.15 3.01
N VAL A 130 -14.47 27.03 2.13
CA VAL A 130 -14.47 27.70 0.84
C VAL A 130 -14.35 29.18 1.18
N ILE A 131 -13.15 29.74 1.05
CA ILE A 131 -12.94 31.18 1.11
C ILE A 131 -13.67 31.72 -0.11
N ARG A 132 -14.93 32.11 0.11
CA ARG A 132 -15.75 32.77 -0.89
C ARG A 132 -15.04 34.10 -1.15
N GLY A 133 -14.27 34.13 -2.24
CA GLY A 133 -13.56 35.32 -2.68
C GLY A 133 -14.52 36.50 -2.68
N ARG A 134 -14.19 37.52 -1.91
CA ARG A 134 -14.91 38.79 -1.86
C ARG A 134 -14.87 39.37 -3.27
N GLY A 135 -16.02 39.31 -3.96
CA GLY A 135 -16.19 39.92 -5.27
C GLY A 135 -15.81 41.40 -5.18
N VAL A 136 -14.79 41.77 -5.95
CA VAL A 136 -14.47 43.16 -6.25
C VAL A 136 -15.58 43.65 -7.17
N THR A 137 -16.57 44.36 -6.63
CA THR A 137 -17.49 45.14 -7.46
C THR A 137 -16.73 46.38 -7.92
N SER A 138 -16.07 46.30 -9.08
CA SER A 138 -15.56 47.50 -9.75
C SER A 138 -16.77 48.28 -10.29
N GLY A 139 -17.02 49.45 -9.70
CA GLY A 139 -17.99 50.41 -10.22
C GLY A 139 -17.55 50.88 -11.60
N PHE A 140 -18.39 50.65 -12.60
CA PHE A 140 -18.32 51.37 -13.87
C PHE A 140 -19.38 52.47 -13.84
N HIS A 141 -18.90 53.69 -13.66
CA HIS A 141 -19.65 54.93 -13.81
C HIS A 141 -19.61 55.29 -15.30
N GLY A 142 -20.73 55.10 -16.01
CA GLY A 142 -20.87 55.55 -17.40
C GLY A 142 -21.43 56.98 -17.42
N ASN A 143 -20.60 57.95 -17.79
CA ASN A 143 -21.03 59.32 -18.11
C ASN A 143 -20.79 59.60 -19.60
N GLY A 144 -21.86 60.04 -20.28
CA GLY A 144 -21.81 61.09 -21.29
C GLY A 144 -21.61 60.66 -22.75
N SER A 145 -22.70 60.63 -23.52
CA SER A 145 -23.07 61.69 -24.49
C SER A 145 -24.43 61.39 -25.11
#